data_AF-A0AAN8IZY5-F1
#
_entry.id   AF-A0AAN8IZY5-F1
#
_cell.length_a   1.000
_cell.length_b   1.000
_cell.length_c   1.000
_cell.angle_alpha   90.00
_cell.angle_beta   90.00
_cell.angle_gamma   90.00
#
_symmetry.space_group_name_H-M   'P 1'
#
loop_
_entity.id
_entity.type
_entity.pdbx_description
1 polymer ?
#
loop_
_entity_poly.entity_id
_entity_poly.type
_entity_poly.pdbx_seq_one_letter_code
_entity_poly.pdbx_strand_id
1 'polypeptide(L)'
;MDVTCSWMKILFFMFLYVTVDAEQVDECVKLTSCSCRNSEGIIDLSPLASTDYTAKFKDVQEEDGSYYFSYNPCYSFSENGCTAVSGCQTDMTNYFSLGTQYSAAFKVDATNGLYIEYDDTTDVKRTLQVYLKCDQGEEGKLDVKGAFPSGSAIYVSRIYHVSSSSF
;
A
#
# COMPACT_ATOMS: atom_id res chain seq x y z
N MET A 1 -39.53 -60.60 28.64
CA MET A 1 -39.67 -59.32 29.34
C MET A 1 -38.42 -58.53 29.04
N ASP A 2 -38.65 -57.45 28.31
CA ASP A 2 -37.77 -56.44 27.72
C ASP A 2 -36.73 -55.89 28.74
N VAL A 3 -35.56 -55.32 28.41
CA VAL A 3 -35.28 -54.23 27.45
C VAL A 3 -33.82 -54.30 26.97
N THR A 4 -33.60 -53.93 25.71
CA THR A 4 -32.34 -53.76 24.97
C THR A 4 -31.62 -52.43 25.28
N CYS A 5 -30.28 -52.38 25.22
CA CYS A 5 -29.54 -51.49 24.30
C CYS A 5 -28.02 -51.67 24.47
N SER A 6 -27.45 -52.43 23.53
CA SER A 6 -26.04 -52.36 23.20
C SER A 6 -25.83 -51.11 22.33
N TRP A 7 -24.57 -50.67 22.21
CA TRP A 7 -24.01 -49.69 21.26
C TRP A 7 -23.75 -48.31 21.87
N MET A 8 -22.48 -48.04 22.20
CA MET A 8 -21.81 -46.91 21.55
C MET A 8 -20.30 -47.14 21.54
N LYS A 9 -19.83 -47.47 20.34
CA LYS A 9 -18.42 -47.44 19.97
C LYS A 9 -17.88 -46.05 20.31
N ILE A 10 -16.90 -45.99 21.20
CA ILE A 10 -16.09 -44.79 21.43
C ILE A 10 -15.32 -44.57 20.13
N LEU A 11 -15.95 -43.81 19.23
CA LEU A 11 -15.28 -43.20 18.09
C LEU A 11 -14.21 -42.30 18.69
N PHE A 12 -12.95 -42.67 18.44
CA PHE A 12 -11.82 -41.76 18.47
C PHE A 12 -12.20 -40.56 17.61
N PHE A 13 -12.76 -39.52 18.24
CA PHE A 13 -12.87 -38.19 17.68
C PHE A 13 -11.42 -37.71 17.56
N MET A 14 -10.80 -38.06 16.43
CA MET A 14 -9.63 -37.37 15.92
C MET A 14 -10.11 -35.93 15.68
N PHE A 15 -10.04 -35.12 16.74
CA PHE A 15 -10.13 -33.67 16.64
C PHE A 15 -9.04 -33.29 15.66
N LEU A 16 -9.44 -33.09 14.41
CA LEU A 16 -8.66 -32.39 13.41
C LEU A 16 -8.45 -31.00 14.03
N TYR A 17 -7.34 -30.82 14.73
CA TYR A 17 -6.87 -29.50 15.13
C TYR A 17 -6.55 -28.80 13.82
N VAL A 18 -7.54 -28.14 13.25
CA VAL A 18 -7.32 -27.12 12.22
C VAL A 18 -6.54 -26.04 12.95
N THR A 19 -5.22 -26.08 12.83
CA THR A 19 -4.38 -24.95 13.20
C THR A 19 -4.78 -23.84 12.24
N VAL A 20 -5.64 -22.95 12.74
CA VAL A 20 -5.82 -21.65 12.09
C VAL A 20 -4.47 -20.97 12.25
N ASP A 21 -3.69 -20.96 11.17
CA ASP A 21 -2.56 -20.04 11.06
C ASP A 21 -3.19 -18.65 11.07
N ALA A 22 -3.08 -17.98 12.21
CA ALA A 22 -3.35 -16.56 12.25
C ALA A 22 -2.25 -15.93 11.39
N GLU A 23 -2.60 -15.51 10.17
CA GLU A 23 -1.71 -14.72 9.32
C GLU A 23 -1.32 -13.48 10.14
N GLN A 24 -0.13 -13.56 10.73
CA GLN A 24 0.36 -12.50 11.59
C GLN A 24 0.63 -11.32 10.66
N VAL A 25 -0.13 -10.24 10.83
CA VAL A 25 0.05 -9.01 10.08
C VAL A 25 1.43 -8.48 10.45
N ASP A 26 2.41 -8.78 9.62
CA ASP A 26 3.81 -8.51 9.88
C ASP A 26 4.09 -7.01 9.73
N GLU A 27 4.23 -6.32 10.86
CA GLU A 27 4.45 -4.88 10.89
C GLU A 27 5.76 -4.52 10.18
N CYS A 28 5.73 -3.46 9.35
CA CYS A 28 6.93 -2.95 8.71
C CYS A 28 7.49 -1.74 9.47
N VAL A 29 8.58 -1.97 10.22
CA VAL A 29 9.23 -0.93 11.01
C VAL A 29 10.01 0.01 10.08
N LYS A 30 9.60 1.28 10.04
CA LYS A 30 10.23 2.32 9.21
C LYS A 30 11.73 2.45 9.54
N LEU A 31 12.57 2.32 8.52
CA LEU A 31 14.01 2.61 8.60
C LEU A 31 14.33 3.99 8.04
N THR A 32 13.72 4.34 6.90
CA THR A 32 13.87 5.63 6.22
C THR A 32 12.52 6.08 5.64
N SER A 33 12.46 7.19 4.90
CA SER A 33 11.27 7.54 4.09
C SER A 33 11.01 6.55 2.93
N CYS A 34 11.97 5.69 2.62
CA CYS A 34 12.00 4.78 1.48
C CYS A 34 11.92 3.31 1.83
N SER A 35 12.25 2.97 3.06
CA SER A 35 12.46 1.59 3.43
C SER A 35 11.95 1.29 4.81
N CYS A 36 11.53 0.04 4.97
CA CYS A 36 11.09 -0.53 6.22
C CYS A 36 11.60 -1.97 6.34
N ARG A 37 11.57 -2.50 7.56
CA ARG A 37 11.95 -3.88 7.85
C ARG A 37 10.79 -4.62 8.47
N ASN A 38 10.52 -5.82 7.95
CA ASN A 38 9.57 -6.78 8.49
C ASN A 38 10.30 -8.11 8.78
N SER A 39 9.57 -9.17 9.11
CA SER A 39 10.14 -10.51 9.38
C SER A 39 10.80 -11.15 8.14
N GLU A 40 10.37 -10.78 6.93
CA GLU A 40 10.90 -11.29 5.66
C GLU A 40 12.18 -10.58 5.21
N GLY A 41 12.41 -9.34 5.64
CA GLY A 41 13.63 -8.61 5.33
C GLY A 41 13.45 -7.09 5.25
N ILE A 42 14.27 -6.46 4.41
CA ILE A 42 14.19 -5.02 4.14
C ILE A 42 13.42 -4.84 2.83
N ILE A 43 12.38 -4.02 2.89
CA ILE A 43 11.66 -3.54 1.72
C ILE A 43 12.22 -2.15 1.41
N ASP A 44 12.82 -1.99 0.24
CA ASP A 44 13.42 -0.73 -0.22
C ASP A 44 12.75 -0.26 -1.51
N LEU A 45 12.14 0.92 -1.46
CA LEU A 45 11.46 1.55 -2.60
C LEU A 45 12.40 2.39 -3.45
N SER A 46 13.66 2.59 -3.05
CA SER A 46 14.63 3.41 -3.77
C SER A 46 14.81 3.00 -5.25
N PRO A 47 14.82 1.70 -5.62
CA PRO A 47 14.92 1.29 -7.03
C PRO A 47 13.73 1.73 -7.90
N LEU A 48 12.56 1.96 -7.28
CA LEU A 48 11.35 2.41 -7.99
C LEU A 48 11.32 3.92 -8.17
N ALA A 49 12.19 4.67 -7.49
CA ALA A 49 12.16 6.12 -7.48
C ALA A 49 12.94 6.75 -8.65
N SER A 50 12.51 7.93 -9.08
CA SER A 50 13.34 8.82 -9.88
C SER A 50 14.20 9.72 -8.98
N THR A 51 15.44 9.98 -9.39
CA THR A 51 16.41 10.82 -8.66
C THR A 51 16.65 12.18 -9.32
N ASP A 52 16.00 12.43 -10.46
CA ASP A 52 16.17 13.65 -11.26
C ASP A 52 15.25 14.81 -10.84
N TYR A 53 14.65 14.71 -9.64
CA TYR A 53 13.66 15.66 -9.10
C TYR A 53 12.36 15.76 -9.93
N THR A 54 12.08 14.77 -10.78
CA THR A 54 10.78 14.64 -11.46
C THR A 54 9.96 13.49 -10.87
N ALA A 55 8.65 13.51 -11.10
CA ALA A 55 7.79 12.41 -10.69
C ALA A 55 8.10 11.15 -11.51
N LYS A 56 8.37 10.02 -10.84
CA LYS A 56 8.55 8.73 -11.52
C LYS A 56 7.30 8.34 -12.29
N PHE A 57 6.16 8.50 -11.64
CA PHE A 57 4.84 8.29 -12.22
C PHE A 57 4.24 9.67 -12.37
N LYS A 58 4.06 10.13 -13.60
CA LYS A 58 3.59 11.48 -13.87
C LYS A 58 2.22 11.44 -14.52
N ASP A 59 1.31 12.28 -14.02
CA ASP A 59 -0.03 12.50 -14.58
C ASP A 59 -0.77 11.18 -14.87
N VAL A 60 -0.74 10.23 -13.92
CA VAL A 60 -1.45 8.95 -14.03
C VAL A 60 -2.92 9.19 -13.71
N GLN A 61 -3.79 8.96 -14.69
CA GLN A 61 -5.23 9.16 -14.52
C GLN A 61 -5.81 8.15 -13.53
N GLU A 62 -6.73 8.62 -12.68
CA GLU A 62 -7.53 7.72 -11.83
C GLU A 62 -8.54 6.90 -12.65
N GLU A 63 -8.86 5.69 -12.18
CA GLU A 63 -9.67 4.70 -12.91
C GLU A 63 -11.06 5.22 -13.33
N ASP A 64 -11.79 5.86 -12.41
CA ASP A 64 -13.20 6.23 -12.60
C ASP A 64 -13.45 7.76 -12.56
N GLY A 65 -12.44 8.56 -12.89
CA GLY A 65 -12.55 10.01 -12.75
C GLY A 65 -11.65 10.84 -13.67
N SER A 66 -11.57 12.13 -13.35
CA SER A 66 -10.91 13.15 -14.18
C SER A 66 -9.66 13.73 -13.53
N TYR A 67 -9.27 13.23 -12.35
CA TYR A 67 -8.03 13.64 -11.72
C TYR A 67 -6.86 12.76 -12.19
N TYR A 68 -5.69 13.38 -12.17
CA TYR A 68 -4.40 12.79 -12.47
C TYR A 68 -3.52 12.89 -11.24
N PHE A 69 -2.62 11.91 -11.11
CA PHE A 69 -1.76 11.78 -9.96
C PHE A 69 -0.32 11.60 -10.40
N SER A 70 0.54 12.45 -9.85
CA SER A 70 1.99 12.29 -9.96
C SER A 70 2.55 11.80 -8.63
N TYR A 71 3.46 10.84 -8.69
CA TYR A 71 4.05 10.21 -7.53
C TYR A 71 5.53 9.92 -7.77
N ASN A 72 6.34 10.18 -6.75
CA ASN A 72 7.70 9.69 -6.67
C ASN A 72 7.94 9.14 -5.26
N PRO A 73 8.25 7.84 -5.10
CA PRO A 73 8.75 7.37 -3.83
C PRO A 73 10.10 8.05 -3.56
N CYS A 74 10.50 8.12 -2.29
CA CYS A 74 11.86 8.45 -1.85
C CYS A 74 12.42 9.85 -2.05
N TYR A 75 12.25 10.44 -3.22
CA TYR A 75 12.83 11.72 -3.58
C TYR A 75 11.73 12.71 -3.90
N SER A 76 11.86 13.92 -3.36
CA SER A 76 10.91 14.99 -3.61
C SER A 76 10.95 15.41 -5.07
N PHE A 77 9.79 15.70 -5.63
CA PHE A 77 9.66 16.41 -6.90
C PHE A 77 8.84 17.69 -6.71
N SER A 78 8.89 18.56 -7.72
CA SER A 78 8.04 19.74 -7.79
C SER A 78 7.41 19.82 -9.17
N GLU A 79 6.13 20.15 -9.20
CA GLU A 79 5.39 20.52 -10.40
C GLU A 79 4.28 21.47 -9.99
N ASN A 80 3.97 22.47 -10.82
CA ASN A 80 2.83 23.39 -10.70
C ASN A 80 2.07 23.33 -9.36
N GLY A 81 2.26 24.30 -8.45
CA GLY A 81 1.51 24.32 -7.18
C GLY A 81 1.92 23.26 -6.13
N CYS A 82 2.46 22.10 -6.53
CA CYS A 82 3.06 21.09 -5.66
C CYS A 82 4.58 21.29 -5.58
N THR A 83 5.09 21.64 -4.38
CA THR A 83 6.53 21.94 -4.18
C THR A 83 7.16 20.97 -3.19
N ALA A 84 8.21 20.28 -3.62
CA ALA A 84 8.98 19.33 -2.82
C ALA A 84 8.10 18.24 -2.15
N VAL A 85 7.27 17.58 -2.95
CA VAL A 85 6.27 16.60 -2.51
C VAL A 85 6.65 15.15 -2.88
N SER A 86 5.99 14.19 -2.24
CA SER A 86 5.97 12.78 -2.67
C SER A 86 4.85 12.49 -3.67
N GLY A 87 3.75 13.23 -3.59
CA GLY A 87 2.59 13.03 -4.43
C GLY A 87 1.85 14.33 -4.69
N CYS A 88 1.28 14.44 -5.89
CA CYS A 88 0.47 15.58 -6.31
C CYS A 88 -0.78 15.07 -7.05
N GLN A 89 -1.94 15.61 -6.71
CA GLN A 89 -3.18 15.42 -7.46
C GLN A 89 -3.43 16.65 -8.34
N THR A 90 -3.94 16.45 -9.55
CA THR A 90 -4.31 17.57 -10.43
C THR A 90 -5.55 17.27 -11.29
N ASP A 91 -6.33 18.30 -11.61
CA ASP A 91 -7.34 18.29 -12.68
C ASP A 91 -6.79 18.92 -13.99
N MET A 92 -5.45 18.98 -14.11
CA MET A 92 -4.66 19.70 -15.11
C MET A 92 -4.66 21.24 -14.98
N THR A 93 -5.48 21.80 -14.09
CA THR A 93 -5.56 23.25 -13.83
C THR A 93 -5.12 23.60 -12.42
N ASN A 94 -5.65 22.89 -11.43
CA ASN A 94 -5.38 23.00 -10.02
C ASN A 94 -4.51 21.83 -9.57
N TYR A 95 -3.67 22.06 -8.57
CA TYR A 95 -2.70 21.10 -8.09
C TYR A 95 -2.73 21.07 -6.57
N PHE A 96 -2.77 19.87 -6.01
CA PHE A 96 -2.94 19.64 -4.60
C PHE A 96 -1.90 18.67 -4.09
N SER A 97 -1.12 19.12 -3.12
CA SER A 97 -0.10 18.28 -2.49
C SER A 97 -0.76 17.15 -1.71
N LEU A 98 -0.16 15.96 -1.80
CA LEU A 98 -0.58 14.74 -1.12
C LEU A 98 0.42 14.28 -0.06
N GLY A 99 1.39 15.13 0.27
CA GLY A 99 2.35 14.90 1.34
C GLY A 99 3.78 14.85 0.85
N THR A 100 4.71 14.64 1.79
CA THR A 100 6.16 14.73 1.56
C THR A 100 6.86 13.48 2.06
N GLN A 101 8.12 13.31 1.70
CA GLN A 101 8.92 12.17 2.16
C GLN A 101 9.04 12.13 3.70
N TYR A 102 8.91 13.28 4.37
CA TYR A 102 8.92 13.37 5.82
C TYR A 102 7.65 12.80 6.47
N SER A 103 6.49 12.91 5.81
CA SER A 103 5.23 12.35 6.32
C SER A 103 5.04 10.86 6.00
N ALA A 104 5.99 10.24 5.28
CA ALA A 104 5.98 8.81 4.97
C ALA A 104 5.78 7.94 6.21
N ALA A 105 4.77 7.07 6.20
CA ALA A 105 4.53 6.07 7.22
C ALA A 105 4.22 4.72 6.58
N PHE A 106 4.96 3.67 6.97
CA PHE A 106 4.68 2.31 6.53
C PHE A 106 3.61 1.70 7.43
N LYS A 107 2.59 1.12 6.82
CA LYS A 107 1.43 0.55 7.50
C LYS A 107 1.00 -0.73 6.80
N VAL A 108 0.29 -1.58 7.53
CA VAL A 108 -0.24 -2.82 6.97
C VAL A 108 -1.75 -2.81 7.10
N ASP A 109 -2.42 -3.06 5.98
CA ASP A 109 -3.85 -3.32 5.94
C ASP A 109 -4.06 -4.84 5.90
N ALA A 110 -4.97 -5.37 6.73
CA ALA A 110 -5.21 -6.81 6.81
C ALA A 110 -5.73 -7.42 5.50
N THR A 111 -6.30 -6.60 4.60
CA THR A 111 -6.84 -7.07 3.32
C THR A 111 -5.90 -6.82 2.15
N ASN A 112 -5.23 -5.66 2.15
CA ASN A 112 -4.45 -5.17 1.02
C ASN A 112 -2.93 -5.25 1.23
N GLY A 113 -2.47 -5.65 2.42
CA GLY A 113 -1.06 -5.79 2.75
C GLY A 113 -0.38 -4.45 3.04
N LEU A 114 0.94 -4.42 2.84
CA LEU A 114 1.79 -3.27 3.13
C LEU A 114 1.48 -2.09 2.19
N TYR A 115 1.39 -0.90 2.78
CA TYR A 115 1.32 0.36 2.06
C TYR A 115 2.17 1.43 2.73
N ILE A 116 2.55 2.43 1.95
CA ILE A 116 3.13 3.67 2.44
C ILE A 116 2.08 4.77 2.38
N GLU A 117 1.93 5.47 3.49
CA GLU A 117 1.04 6.61 3.65
C GLU A 117 1.83 7.91 3.65
N TYR A 118 1.30 8.94 2.99
CA TYR A 118 1.80 10.30 3.04
C TYR A 118 0.65 11.23 3.42
N ASP A 119 0.94 12.22 4.26
CA ASP A 119 -0.02 13.23 4.68
C ASP A 119 0.44 14.63 4.28
N ASP A 120 -0.50 15.47 3.83
CA ASP A 120 -0.39 16.92 3.75
C ASP A 120 -1.42 17.60 4.67
N THR A 121 -1.05 18.72 5.28
CA THR A 121 -1.90 19.52 6.18
C THR A 121 -1.84 21.02 5.90
N THR A 122 -1.26 21.44 4.77
CA THR A 122 -1.03 22.85 4.42
C THR A 122 -2.30 23.64 4.12
N ASP A 123 -3.33 23.00 3.55
CA ASP A 123 -4.64 23.59 3.31
C ASP A 123 -5.77 22.73 3.91
N VAL A 124 -6.00 21.55 3.33
CA VAL A 124 -6.93 20.52 3.75
C VAL A 124 -6.11 19.27 4.00
N LYS A 125 -6.43 18.54 5.08
CA LYS A 125 -5.76 17.27 5.32
C LYS A 125 -6.04 16.32 4.14
N ARG A 126 -5.00 15.98 3.39
CA ARG A 126 -5.02 14.96 2.33
C ARG A 126 -4.07 13.84 2.69
N THR A 127 -4.49 12.62 2.41
CA THR A 127 -3.74 11.41 2.70
C THR A 127 -3.60 10.60 1.42
N LEU A 128 -2.38 10.29 0.99
CA LEU A 128 -2.10 9.36 -0.09
C LEU A 128 -1.65 8.01 0.48
N GLN A 129 -2.35 6.94 0.10
CA GLN A 129 -2.01 5.57 0.42
C GLN A 129 -1.54 4.85 -0.84
N VAL A 130 -0.28 4.42 -0.85
CA VAL A 130 0.30 3.66 -1.97
C VAL A 130 0.56 2.24 -1.51
N TYR A 131 -0.28 1.31 -1.94
CA TYR A 131 -0.14 -0.12 -1.65
C TYR A 131 0.96 -0.74 -2.50
N LEU A 132 1.83 -1.52 -1.86
CA LEU A 132 2.90 -2.25 -2.53
C LEU A 132 2.35 -3.60 -2.98
N LYS A 133 2.34 -3.85 -4.29
CA LYS A 133 1.88 -5.10 -4.88
C LYS A 133 3.05 -5.81 -5.55
N CYS A 134 3.29 -7.04 -5.14
CA CYS A 134 4.23 -7.93 -5.82
C CYS A 134 3.56 -8.52 -7.05
N ASP A 135 4.10 -8.24 -8.23
CA ASP A 135 3.69 -8.87 -9.50
C ASP A 135 4.95 -9.20 -10.31
N GLN A 136 5.12 -10.48 -10.66
CA GLN A 136 6.29 -10.95 -11.42
C GLN A 136 6.24 -10.55 -12.90
N GLY A 137 5.10 -10.08 -13.40
CA GLY A 137 4.89 -9.70 -14.81
C GLY A 137 4.88 -8.20 -15.08
N GLU A 138 4.72 -7.35 -14.05
CA GLU A 138 4.64 -5.89 -14.21
C GLU A 138 5.52 -5.17 -13.17
N GLU A 139 6.64 -4.60 -13.61
CA GLU A 139 7.49 -3.73 -12.78
C GLU A 139 7.23 -2.26 -13.09
N GLY A 140 7.10 -1.43 -12.05
CA GLY A 140 7.10 0.02 -12.20
C GLY A 140 5.84 0.55 -12.88
N LYS A 141 4.68 0.01 -12.52
CA LYS A 141 3.35 0.53 -12.89
C LYS A 141 2.66 1.11 -11.66
N LEU A 142 2.01 2.26 -11.83
CA LEU A 142 1.12 2.86 -10.84
C LEU A 142 -0.33 2.74 -11.33
N ASP A 143 -1.19 2.13 -10.53
CA ASP A 143 -2.64 2.08 -10.71
C ASP A 143 -3.29 3.01 -9.69
N VAL A 144 -4.07 3.98 -10.16
CA VAL A 144 -4.64 5.03 -9.32
C VAL A 144 -6.14 4.82 -9.21
N LYS A 145 -6.63 4.61 -7.98
CA LYS A 145 -8.06 4.45 -7.71
C LYS A 145 -8.77 5.76 -7.42
N GLY A 146 -8.02 6.82 -7.09
CA GLY A 146 -8.58 8.10 -6.70
C GLY A 146 -9.04 8.11 -5.24
N ALA A 147 -10.01 8.95 -4.92
CA ALA A 147 -10.52 9.11 -3.56
C ALA A 147 -11.29 7.87 -3.07
N PHE A 148 -10.91 7.33 -1.90
CA PHE A 148 -11.56 6.15 -1.31
C PHE A 148 -11.79 6.29 0.22
N PRO A 149 -13.05 6.25 0.69
CA PRO A 149 -14.28 6.19 -0.09
C PRO A 149 -14.48 7.46 -0.94
N SER A 150 -15.33 7.40 -1.96
CA SER A 150 -15.59 8.53 -2.85
C SER A 150 -16.01 9.78 -2.05
N GLY A 151 -15.44 10.93 -2.39
CA GLY A 151 -15.65 12.19 -1.67
C GLY A 151 -14.80 12.36 -0.40
N SER A 152 -13.95 11.40 -0.06
CA SER A 152 -12.94 11.56 1.01
C SER A 152 -11.68 12.30 0.51
N ALA A 153 -10.84 12.70 1.45
CA ALA A 153 -9.49 13.22 1.18
C ALA A 153 -8.40 12.13 1.32
N ILE A 154 -8.79 10.85 1.21
CA ILE A 154 -7.89 9.70 1.21
C ILE A 154 -7.80 9.19 -0.22
N TYR A 155 -6.60 9.18 -0.79
CA TYR A 155 -6.35 8.80 -2.17
C TYR A 155 -5.58 7.50 -2.21
N VAL A 156 -6.06 6.53 -2.99
CA VAL A 156 -5.48 5.19 -3.04
C VAL A 156 -4.81 4.97 -4.38
N SER A 157 -3.57 4.50 -4.33
CA SER A 157 -2.81 4.03 -5.49
C SER A 157 -2.16 2.69 -5.18
N ARG A 158 -1.77 1.96 -6.22
CA ARG A 158 -1.06 0.68 -6.12
C ARG A 158 0.16 0.73 -7.01
N ILE A 159 1.31 0.43 -6.45
CA ILE A 159 2.54 0.27 -7.22
C ILE A 159 2.84 -1.22 -7.37
N TYR A 160 3.03 -1.65 -8.61
CA TYR A 160 3.41 -3.01 -8.94
C TYR A 160 4.92 -3.08 -9.09
N HIS A 161 5.53 -4.02 -8.39
CA HIS A 161 6.95 -4.29 -8.48
C HIS A 161 7.23 -5.78 -8.46
N VAL A 162 8.36 -6.17 -9.03
CA VAL A 162 8.90 -7.51 -8.86
C VAL A 162 9.55 -7.55 -7.49
N SER A 163 9.17 -8.50 -6.63
CA SER A 163 9.99 -8.76 -5.44
C SER A 163 11.31 -9.34 -5.94
N SER A 164 12.41 -8.62 -5.74
CA SER A 164 13.72 -9.24 -5.84
C SER A 164 13.81 -10.22 -4.68
N SER A 165 13.40 -11.47 -4.89
CA SER A 165 13.84 -12.58 -4.06
C SER A 165 15.36 -12.54 -4.06
N SER A 166 15.92 -12.09 -2.95
CA SER A 166 17.35 -12.17 -2.68
C SER A 166 17.81 -13.61 -2.90
N PHE A 167 18.88 -13.74 -3.68
CA PHE A 167 19.64 -14.96 -3.92
C PHE A 167 20.02 -15.71 -2.63
#